data_AF-A0A495MCS3-F1
#
_entry.id   AF-A0A495MCS3-F1
#
_cell.length_a   1.000
_cell.length_b   1.000
_cell.length_c   1.000
_cell.angle_alpha   90.00
_cell.angle_beta   90.00
_cell.angle_gamma   90.00
#
_symmetry.space_group_name_H-M   'P 1'
#
loop_
_entity.id
_entity.type
_entity.pdbx_description
1 polymer ?
#
loop_
_entity_poly.entity_id
_entity_poly.type
_entity_poly.pdbx_seq_one_letter_code
_entity_poly.pdbx_strand_id
1 'polypeptide(L)'
;METSLEYQETLQFAQVYITDMEALKKIFLQAFPLEHDITAAFGVPFLLAKKEDRIVAFASLVLNAKGAIDFEVYNSPDMNADEKGIFVSFVSRYLKEKGTGNYSDPEQLKDSICRVLKWLN
;
A
#
# COMPACT_ATOMS: atom_id res chain seq x y z
N MET A 1 28.14 -24.49 -17.71
CA MET A 1 27.20 -23.68 -18.52
C MET A 1 25.80 -24.07 -18.11
N GLU A 2 25.25 -23.37 -17.13
CA GLU A 2 23.83 -23.43 -16.76
C GLU A 2 23.46 -22.03 -16.28
N THR A 3 23.09 -21.16 -17.23
CA THR A 3 22.40 -19.91 -16.93
C THR A 3 20.95 -20.25 -16.66
N SER A 4 20.63 -20.54 -15.41
CA SER A 4 19.27 -20.40 -14.93
C SER A 4 18.93 -18.93 -15.06
N LEU A 5 18.23 -18.56 -16.14
CA LEU A 5 17.47 -17.31 -16.20
C LEU A 5 16.42 -17.42 -15.09
N GLU A 6 16.80 -17.07 -13.87
CA GLU A 6 15.84 -16.80 -12.82
C GLU A 6 15.03 -15.61 -13.32
N TYR A 7 13.80 -15.92 -13.71
CA TYR A 7 12.77 -14.98 -14.07
C TYR A 7 12.52 -14.12 -12.83
N GLN A 8 13.35 -13.09 -12.63
CA GLN A 8 13.07 -12.03 -11.68
C GLN A 8 11.87 -11.31 -12.27
N GLU A 9 10.66 -11.77 -11.94
CA GLU A 9 9.44 -11.02 -12.15
C GLU A 9 9.70 -9.63 -11.56
N THR A 10 9.91 -8.65 -12.44
CA THR A 10 10.42 -7.34 -12.04
C THR A 10 9.29 -6.61 -11.34
N LEU A 11 9.23 -6.74 -10.02
CA LEU A 11 8.30 -5.98 -9.20
C LEU A 11 8.56 -4.49 -9.45
N GLN A 12 7.56 -3.80 -9.97
CA GLN A 12 7.64 -2.37 -10.25
C GLN A 12 6.96 -1.60 -9.14
N PHE A 13 7.61 -0.55 -8.64
CA PHE A 13 7.05 0.31 -7.61
C PHE A 13 6.64 1.66 -8.21
N ALA A 14 5.43 2.11 -7.91
CA ALA A 14 4.92 3.39 -8.37
C ALA A 14 4.07 4.09 -7.31
N GLN A 15 3.85 5.39 -7.49
CA GLN A 15 2.90 6.14 -6.67
C GLN A 15 1.47 5.79 -7.06
N VAL A 16 0.56 5.85 -6.09
CA VAL A 16 -0.86 5.61 -6.31
C VAL A 16 -1.49 6.79 -7.04
N TYR A 17 -2.28 6.50 -8.08
CA TYR A 17 -3.16 7.45 -8.72
C TYR A 17 -4.63 7.12 -8.44
N ILE A 18 -5.53 8.09 -8.67
CA ILE A 18 -6.98 7.91 -8.46
C ILE A 18 -7.51 6.73 -9.27
N THR A 19 -6.97 6.49 -10.46
CA THR A 19 -7.33 5.36 -11.34
C THR A 19 -6.99 3.99 -10.75
N ASP A 20 -6.05 3.91 -9.80
CA ASP A 20 -5.66 2.65 -9.17
C ASP A 20 -6.59 2.27 -7.99
N MET A 21 -7.37 3.21 -7.47
CA MET A 21 -8.11 3.07 -6.20
C MET A 21 -9.10 1.89 -6.19
N GLU A 22 -9.78 1.61 -7.31
CA GLU A 22 -10.68 0.45 -7.41
C GLU A 22 -9.94 -0.88 -7.25
N ALA A 23 -8.71 -0.97 -7.77
CA ALA A 23 -7.87 -2.16 -7.61
C ALA A 23 -7.35 -2.27 -6.16
N LEU A 24 -6.97 -1.15 -5.54
CA LEU A 24 -6.54 -1.13 -4.14
C LEU A 24 -7.66 -1.55 -3.19
N LYS A 25 -8.89 -1.08 -3.45
CA LYS A 25 -10.11 -1.48 -2.72
C LYS A 25 -10.28 -3.00 -2.75
N LYS A 26 -10.12 -3.62 -3.92
CA LYS A 26 -10.22 -5.08 -4.07
C LYS A 26 -9.13 -5.82 -3.31
N ILE A 27 -7.89 -5.33 -3.30
CA ILE A 27 -6.79 -5.95 -2.55
C ILE A 27 -7.05 -5.84 -1.05
N PHE A 28 -7.52 -4.69 -0.57
CA PHE A 28 -7.85 -4.49 0.84
C PHE A 28 -8.96 -5.44 1.32
N LEU A 29 -10.09 -5.50 0.59
CA LEU A 29 -11.20 -6.39 0.95
C LEU A 29 -10.81 -7.88 0.90
N GLN A 30 -9.83 -8.26 0.06
CA GLN A 30 -9.28 -9.61 0.07
C GLN A 30 -8.44 -9.90 1.33
N ALA A 31 -7.73 -8.90 1.85
CA ALA A 31 -7.00 -9.02 3.11
C ALA A 31 -7.96 -9.09 4.32
N PHE A 32 -9.15 -8.49 4.20
CA PHE A 32 -10.18 -8.47 5.24
C PHE A 32 -11.52 -9.03 4.73
N PRO A 33 -11.63 -10.35 4.51
CA PRO A 33 -12.81 -10.96 3.89
C PRO A 33 -14.10 -10.84 4.71
N LEU A 34 -14.01 -10.42 5.97
CA LEU A 34 -15.14 -10.18 6.86
C LEU A 34 -15.63 -8.72 6.83
N GLU A 35 -14.84 -7.80 6.26
CA GLU A 35 -15.18 -6.39 6.14
C GLU A 35 -15.88 -6.16 4.80
N HIS A 36 -17.14 -5.71 4.84
CA HIS A 36 -17.91 -5.37 3.63
C HIS A 36 -17.66 -3.93 3.17
N ASP A 37 -17.14 -3.09 4.06
CA ASP A 37 -16.90 -1.66 3.85
C ASP A 37 -15.43 -1.32 4.09
N ILE A 38 -14.99 -0.23 3.48
CA ILE A 38 -13.64 0.28 3.71
C ILE A 38 -13.59 0.95 5.07
N THR A 39 -12.71 0.46 5.94
CA THR A 39 -12.48 0.98 7.29
C THR A 39 -11.27 1.89 7.35
N ALA A 40 -11.08 2.59 8.47
CA ALA A 40 -9.93 3.49 8.67
C ALA A 40 -8.56 2.78 8.55
N ALA A 41 -8.52 1.45 8.63
CA ALA A 41 -7.33 0.66 8.33
C ALA A 41 -6.86 0.84 6.88
N PHE A 42 -7.77 1.08 5.93
CA PHE A 42 -7.41 1.35 4.54
C PHE A 42 -6.44 2.52 4.39
N GLY A 43 -6.52 3.51 5.27
CA GLY A 43 -5.56 4.60 5.34
C GLY A 43 -5.58 5.54 4.13
N VAL A 44 -4.43 6.16 3.87
CA VAL A 44 -4.16 6.93 2.63
C VAL A 44 -3.11 6.18 1.79
N PRO A 45 -3.52 5.51 0.70
CA PRO A 45 -2.58 4.82 -0.18
C PRO A 45 -1.63 5.80 -0.86
N PHE A 46 -0.33 5.45 -0.91
CA PHE A 46 0.69 6.33 -1.48
C PHE A 46 1.67 5.61 -2.42
N LEU A 47 1.91 4.31 -2.21
CA LEU A 47 2.72 3.48 -3.10
C LEU A 47 2.00 2.19 -3.45
N LEU A 48 2.29 1.67 -4.64
CA LEU A 48 1.81 0.38 -5.11
C LEU A 48 2.96 -0.43 -5.72
N ALA A 49 2.80 -1.75 -5.69
CA ALA A 49 3.66 -2.72 -6.34
C ALA A 49 2.89 -3.37 -7.50
N LYS A 50 3.50 -3.38 -8.68
CA LYS A 50 2.96 -3.98 -9.89
C LYS A 50 3.80 -5.17 -10.34
N LYS A 51 3.12 -6.18 -10.84
CA LYS A 51 3.66 -7.38 -11.45
C LYS A 51 2.94 -7.61 -12.77
N GLU A 52 3.67 -7.61 -13.88
CA GLU A 52 3.09 -7.81 -15.23
C GLU A 52 1.82 -6.96 -15.47
N ASP A 53 1.90 -5.65 -15.17
CA ASP A 53 0.82 -4.66 -15.26
C ASP A 53 -0.30 -4.75 -14.20
N ARG A 54 -0.33 -5.80 -13.37
CA ARG A 54 -1.31 -5.96 -12.29
C ARG A 54 -0.78 -5.40 -10.98
N ILE A 55 -1.64 -4.72 -10.22
CA ILE A 55 -1.30 -4.28 -8.87
C ILE A 55 -1.39 -5.51 -7.96
N VAL A 56 -0.27 -5.86 -7.33
CA VAL A 56 -0.16 -7.03 -6.43
C VAL A 56 -0.08 -6.62 -4.96
N ALA A 57 0.30 -5.38 -4.66
CA ALA A 57 0.28 -4.85 -3.30
C ALA A 57 0.24 -3.33 -3.30
N PHE A 58 -0.11 -2.74 -2.16
CA PHE A 58 -0.01 -1.31 -1.94
C PHE A 58 0.34 -0.99 -0.49
N ALA A 59 0.93 0.18 -0.30
CA ALA A 59 1.27 0.75 0.99
C ALA A 59 0.37 1.94 1.28
N SER A 60 -0.09 2.00 2.52
CA SER A 60 -1.01 3.03 2.99
C SER A 60 -0.53 3.64 4.29
N LEU A 61 -0.67 4.96 4.41
CA LEU A 61 -0.42 5.65 5.66
C LEU A 61 -1.62 5.46 6.59
N VAL A 62 -1.33 5.00 7.80
CA VAL A 62 -2.33 4.70 8.83
C VAL A 62 -1.97 5.39 10.13
N LEU A 63 -2.94 5.51 11.03
CA LEU A 63 -2.70 5.93 12.40
C LEU A 63 -2.61 4.70 13.28
N ASN A 64 -1.47 4.53 13.96
CA ASN A 64 -1.33 3.45 14.92
C ASN A 64 -2.15 3.72 16.21
N ALA A 65 -2.23 2.74 17.10
CA ALA A 65 -2.97 2.85 18.36
C ALA A 65 -2.48 3.99 19.29
N LYS A 66 -1.27 4.51 19.07
CA LYS A 66 -0.70 5.65 19.81
C LYS A 66 -1.02 7.00 19.14
N GLY A 67 -1.77 7.00 18.04
CA GLY A 67 -2.08 8.19 17.26
C GLY A 67 -0.90 8.74 16.45
N ALA A 68 0.17 7.96 16.29
CA ALA A 68 1.30 8.33 15.46
C ALA A 68 1.12 7.81 14.03
N ILE A 69 1.73 8.52 13.08
CA ILE A 69 1.72 8.16 11.66
C ILE A 69 2.60 6.92 11.48
N ASP A 70 2.00 5.90 10.89
CA ASP A 70 2.64 4.63 10.56
C ASP A 70 2.25 4.24 9.14
N PHE A 71 2.70 3.08 8.68
CA PHE A 71 2.30 2.57 7.37
C PHE A 71 1.96 1.08 7.44
N GLU A 72 0.97 0.68 6.66
CA GLU A 72 0.60 -0.71 6.50
C GLU A 72 0.73 -1.12 5.03
N VAL A 73 1.13 -2.36 4.79
CA VAL A 73 1.27 -2.94 3.44
C VAL A 73 0.26 -4.05 3.27
N TYR A 74 -0.63 -3.86 2.30
CA TYR A 74 -1.65 -4.81 1.91
C TYR A 74 -1.21 -5.51 0.63
N ASN A 75 -1.20 -6.84 0.65
CA ASN A 75 -0.78 -7.64 -0.49
C ASN A 75 -1.89 -8.60 -0.92
N SER A 76 -1.96 -8.81 -2.23
CA SER A 76 -2.74 -9.88 -2.84
C SER A 76 -2.03 -11.24 -2.65
N PRO A 77 -2.73 -12.36 -2.85
CA PRO A 77 -2.13 -13.70 -2.84
C PRO A 77 -1.08 -13.91 -3.96
N ASP A 78 -1.09 -13.08 -5.00
CA ASP A 78 -0.10 -13.13 -6.09
C ASP A 78 1.29 -12.60 -5.68
N MET A 79 1.42 -11.98 -4.49
CA MET A 79 2.69 -11.52 -3.93
C MET A 79 3.23 -12.50 -2.91
N ASN A 80 4.47 -12.97 -3.11
CA ASN A 80 5.15 -13.85 -2.17
C ASN A 80 5.88 -13.08 -1.04
N ALA A 81 6.36 -13.82 -0.03
CA ALA A 81 6.94 -13.22 1.17
C ALA A 81 8.24 -12.44 0.90
N ASP A 82 9.08 -12.92 -0.01
CA ASP A 82 10.31 -12.24 -0.42
C ASP A 82 10.01 -10.92 -1.13
N GLU A 83 9.07 -10.93 -2.09
CA GLU A 83 8.59 -9.72 -2.77
C GLU A 83 8.01 -8.71 -1.77
N LYS A 84 7.22 -9.18 -0.81
CA LYS A 84 6.68 -8.34 0.27
C LYS A 84 7.79 -7.71 1.09
N GLY A 85 8.84 -8.46 1.43
CA GLY A 85 10.01 -7.93 2.12
C GLY A 85 10.71 -6.82 1.34
N ILE A 86 10.89 -7.00 0.03
CA ILE A 86 11.48 -5.99 -0.87
C ILE A 86 10.61 -4.74 -0.88
N PHE A 87 9.29 -4.88 -1.02
CA PHE A 87 8.36 -3.75 -1.06
C PHE A 87 8.32 -2.99 0.27
N VAL A 88 8.25 -3.69 1.41
CA VAL A 88 8.29 -3.05 2.74
C VAL A 88 9.59 -2.28 2.94
N SER A 89 10.73 -2.84 2.52
CA SER A 89 12.03 -2.16 2.57
C SER A 89 12.05 -0.91 1.68
N PHE A 90 11.49 -1.00 0.47
CA PHE A 90 11.34 0.13 -0.44
C PHE A 90 10.45 1.23 0.17
N VAL A 91 9.31 0.88 0.75
CA VAL A 91 8.38 1.82 1.40
C VAL A 91 9.05 2.51 2.58
N SER A 92 9.71 1.75 3.45
CA SER A 92 10.44 2.30 4.60
C SER A 92 11.52 3.29 4.16
N ARG A 93 12.27 2.95 3.12
CA ARG A 93 13.28 3.83 2.52
C ARG A 93 12.65 5.08 1.90
N TYR A 94 11.57 4.91 1.13
CA TYR A 94 10.86 6.02 0.50
C TYR A 94 10.36 7.03 1.54
N LEU A 95 9.76 6.55 2.64
CA LEU A 95 9.31 7.40 3.74
C LEU A 95 10.48 8.09 4.47
N LYS A 96 11.65 7.46 4.57
CA LYS A 96 12.84 8.12 5.12
C LYS A 96 13.40 9.20 4.21
N GLU A 97 13.38 8.99 2.88
CA GLU A 97 13.93 9.93 1.90
C GLU A 97 12.97 11.08 1.57
N LYS A 98 11.67 10.80 1.48
CA LYS A 98 10.62 11.77 1.10
C LYS A 98 9.81 12.27 2.29
N GLY A 99 9.94 11.66 3.46
CA GLY A 99 9.03 11.86 4.58
C GLY A 99 7.67 11.20 4.33
N THR A 100 6.73 11.44 5.23
CA THR A 100 5.30 11.13 5.10
C THR A 100 4.57 12.09 4.14
N GLY A 101 5.31 12.74 3.23
CA GLY A 101 4.80 13.78 2.34
C GLY A 101 4.24 14.98 3.12
N ASN A 102 2.96 15.29 2.86
CA ASN A 102 2.24 16.39 3.53
C ASN A 102 1.73 16.04 4.93
N TYR A 103 1.86 14.78 5.36
CA TYR A 103 1.35 14.32 6.65
C TYR A 103 2.45 14.40 7.70
N SER A 104 2.87 15.62 8.05
CA SER A 104 3.73 15.81 9.23
C SER A 104 2.93 15.78 10.53
N ASP A 105 1.61 15.91 10.43
CA ASP A 105 0.70 15.99 11.57
C ASP A 105 -0.34 14.85 11.51
N PRO A 106 -0.53 14.09 12.61
CA PRO A 106 -1.45 12.96 12.65
C PRO A 106 -2.92 13.38 12.47
N GLU A 107 -3.30 14.61 12.83
CA GLU A 107 -4.67 15.09 12.61
C GLU A 107 -4.94 15.32 11.12
N GLN A 108 -3.95 15.82 10.36
CA GLN A 108 -4.07 15.95 8.91
C GLN A 108 -4.20 14.59 8.21
N LEU A 109 -3.47 13.58 8.69
CA LEU A 109 -3.64 12.22 8.21
C LEU A 109 -5.04 11.69 8.52
N LYS A 110 -5.52 11.87 9.75
CA LYS A 110 -6.87 11.46 10.17
C LYS A 110 -7.96 12.04 9.28
N ASP A 111 -7.89 13.33 9.00
CA ASP A 111 -8.87 14.01 8.15
C ASP A 111 -8.82 13.50 6.70
N SER A 112 -7.61 13.23 6.20
CA SER A 112 -7.42 12.69 4.85
C SER A 112 -7.91 11.26 4.73
N ILE A 113 -7.69 10.41 5.74
CA ILE A 113 -8.31 9.08 5.83
C ILE A 113 -9.82 9.23 5.79
N CYS A 114 -10.41 10.13 6.59
CA CYS A 114 -11.86 10.35 6.58
C CYS A 114 -12.39 10.76 5.20
N ARG A 115 -11.66 11.60 4.46
CA ARG A 115 -12.00 11.98 3.08
C ARG A 115 -11.93 10.79 2.12
N VAL A 116 -10.89 9.97 2.20
CA VAL A 116 -10.75 8.75 1.39
C VAL A 116 -11.90 7.76 1.65
N LEU A 117 -12.25 7.53 2.93
CA LEU A 117 -13.36 6.66 3.30
C LEU A 117 -14.70 7.15 2.74
N LYS A 118 -14.99 8.45 2.84
CA LYS A 118 -16.20 9.06 2.29
C LYS A 118 -16.29 9.00 0.76
N TRP A 119 -15.16 8.83 0.08
CA TRP A 119 -15.12 8.72 -1.38
C TRP A 119 -15.23 7.27 -1.85
N LEU A 120 -14.76 6.31 -1.06
CA LEU A 120 -14.76 4.88 -1.40
C LEU A 120 -16.02 4.11 -0.97
N ASN A 121 -16.77 4.64 0.00
CA ASN A 121 -18.08 4.15 0.45
C ASN A 121 -19.19 5.06 -0.10
#